data_AF-A0A9X9QD55-F1
#
_entry.id   AF-A0A9X9QD55-F1
#
_cell.length_a   1.000
_cell.length_b   1.000
_cell.length_c   1.000
_cell.angle_alpha   90.00
_cell.angle_beta   90.00
_cell.angle_gamma   90.00
#
_symmetry.space_group_name_H-M   'P 1'
#
loop_
_entity.id
_entity.type
_entity.pdbx_description
1 polymer ?
#
loop_
_entity_poly.entity_id
_entity_poly.type
_entity_poly.pdbx_seq_one_letter_code
_entity_poly.pdbx_strand_id
1 'polypeptide(L)'
;MEKYVKDAWPEALLARSIEDNMYTSSKNRVVIKPEYCLKKADITVFEKLRHIQSAFRIALVPYHLWAERLSHELDEDFMGIRVWSASRHNLTWVEILHAIFVTMTDHNALRSPLTTFSSVAPIKMESVIVFTKRFRRAFYMLSANDRNSPSVTTMITDICSKHLPRI
;
A
#
# COMPACT_ATOMS: atom_id res chain seq x y z
N MET A 1 2.22 11.82 11.01
CA MET A 1 1.55 10.52 10.77
C MET A 1 0.65 10.56 9.54
N GLU A 2 -0.39 11.41 9.50
CA GLU A 2 -1.28 11.52 8.32
C GLU A 2 -0.54 11.78 7.01
N LYS A 3 0.43 12.71 7.02
CA LYS A 3 1.25 13.02 5.83
C LYS A 3 1.94 11.76 5.30
N TYR A 4 2.61 11.00 6.17
CA TYR A 4 3.29 9.76 5.79
C TYR A 4 2.31 8.71 5.22
N VAL A 5 1.14 8.54 5.86
CA VAL A 5 0.10 7.64 5.37
C VAL A 5 -0.39 8.06 3.98
N LYS A 6 -0.57 9.36 3.73
CA LYS A 6 -0.99 9.88 2.42
C LYS A 6 0.11 9.85 1.37
N ASP A 7 1.37 10.01 1.76
CA ASP A 7 2.52 9.89 0.88
C ASP A 7 2.69 8.43 0.43
N ALA A 8 2.47 7.46 1.33
CA ALA A 8 2.54 6.03 1.03
C ALA A 8 1.29 5.51 0.30
N TRP A 9 0.10 5.98 0.69
CA TRP A 9 -1.19 5.58 0.12
C TRP A 9 -2.14 6.79 -0.03
N PRO A 10 -2.09 7.48 -1.18
CA PRO A 10 -2.89 8.68 -1.43
C PRO A 10 -4.40 8.46 -1.32
N GLU A 11 -4.89 7.24 -1.59
CA GLU A 11 -6.32 6.88 -1.52
C GLU A 11 -6.82 6.59 -0.10
N ALA A 12 -5.95 6.61 0.92
CA ALA A 12 -6.36 6.50 2.31
C ALA A 12 -7.34 7.62 2.67
N LEU A 13 -8.53 7.26 3.15
CA LEU A 13 -9.51 8.22 3.64
C LEU A 13 -9.15 8.68 5.03
N LEU A 14 -9.40 9.97 5.27
CA LEU A 14 -9.17 10.62 6.56
C LEU A 14 -10.52 10.98 7.17
N ALA A 15 -10.58 11.16 8.50
CA ALA A 15 -11.82 11.50 9.20
C ALA A 15 -12.52 12.72 8.57
N ARG A 16 -11.75 13.76 8.23
CA ARG A 16 -12.26 14.99 7.57
C ARG A 16 -12.89 14.79 6.19
N SER A 17 -12.58 13.68 5.52
CA SER A 17 -13.10 13.37 4.18
C SER A 17 -14.35 12.49 4.21
N ILE A 18 -14.89 12.27 5.41
CA ILE A 18 -15.98 11.35 5.66
C ILE A 18 -17.15 12.13 6.26
N GLU A 19 -18.31 12.00 5.63
CA GLU A 19 -19.55 12.60 6.11
C GLU A 19 -20.15 11.70 7.21
N ASP A 20 -19.96 12.08 8.47
CA ASP A 20 -20.35 11.28 9.64
C ASP A 20 -21.87 11.00 9.71
N ASN A 21 -22.70 11.79 9.02
CA ASN A 21 -24.16 11.68 9.00
C ASN A 21 -24.69 10.48 8.20
N MET A 22 -23.86 9.76 7.43
CA MET A 22 -24.27 8.60 6.64
C MET A 22 -24.09 7.26 7.35
N TYR A 23 -23.41 7.21 8.50
CA TYR A 23 -23.04 5.95 9.13
C TYR A 23 -24.16 5.34 9.97
N THR A 24 -24.28 4.01 9.92
CA THR A 24 -25.33 3.27 10.62
C THR A 24 -24.75 2.45 11.78
N SER A 25 -25.59 1.69 12.48
CA SER A 25 -25.27 1.00 13.73
C SER A 25 -23.93 0.24 13.72
N SER A 26 -23.21 0.26 14.85
CA SER A 26 -21.99 -0.52 15.12
C SER A 26 -22.13 -2.03 14.87
N LYS A 27 -23.35 -2.54 14.74
CA LYS A 27 -23.70 -3.94 14.47
C LYS A 27 -23.60 -4.36 13.00
N ASN A 28 -23.35 -3.45 12.05
CA ASN A 28 -23.23 -3.84 10.65
C ASN A 28 -22.08 -4.83 10.45
N ARG A 29 -22.39 -6.06 10.05
CA ARG A 29 -21.38 -7.08 9.77
C ARG A 29 -20.77 -6.78 8.40
N VAL A 30 -19.50 -6.42 8.39
CA VAL A 30 -18.68 -6.45 7.17
C VAL A 30 -17.97 -7.78 7.16
N VAL A 31 -18.29 -8.62 6.18
CA VAL A 31 -17.54 -9.84 5.93
C VAL A 31 -16.42 -9.47 4.96
N ILE A 32 -15.21 -9.34 5.49
CA ILE A 32 -14.00 -9.25 4.67
C ILE A 32 -13.69 -10.66 4.18
N LYS A 33 -13.50 -10.80 2.87
CA LYS A 33 -13.17 -12.11 2.31
C LYS A 33 -11.74 -12.51 2.71
N PRO A 34 -11.45 -13.80 2.95
CA PRO A 34 -10.14 -14.25 3.43
C PRO A 34 -8.95 -13.83 2.55
N GLU A 35 -9.17 -13.66 1.24
CA GLU A 35 -8.14 -13.17 0.31
C GLU A 35 -7.66 -11.75 0.60
N TYR A 36 -8.48 -10.94 1.29
CA TYR A 36 -8.15 -9.57 1.66
C TYR A 36 -7.52 -9.44 3.05
N CYS A 37 -7.43 -10.53 3.82
CA CYS A 37 -6.67 -10.50 5.07
C CYS A 37 -5.19 -10.14 4.79
N LEU A 38 -4.63 -9.34 5.68
CA LEU A 38 -3.26 -8.85 5.62
C LEU A 38 -2.38 -9.85 6.36
N LYS A 39 -1.72 -10.72 5.59
CA LYS A 39 -0.82 -11.76 6.09
C LYS A 39 0.64 -11.45 5.81
N LYS A 40 0.93 -11.10 4.56
CA LYS A 40 2.29 -10.82 4.10
C LYS A 40 2.49 -9.34 3.86
N ALA A 41 3.61 -8.81 4.36
CA ALA A 41 4.03 -7.45 4.09
C ALA A 41 4.64 -7.36 2.69
N ASP A 42 3.79 -7.14 1.68
CA ASP A 42 4.17 -7.03 0.27
C ASP A 42 3.37 -5.94 -0.47
N ILE A 43 3.60 -5.79 -1.77
CA ILE A 43 2.94 -4.76 -2.60
C ILE A 43 1.42 -4.95 -2.71
N THR A 44 0.87 -6.13 -2.40
CA THR A 44 -0.58 -6.41 -2.48
C THR A 44 -1.36 -5.79 -1.34
N VAL A 45 -0.67 -5.38 -0.25
CA VAL A 45 -1.28 -4.76 0.92
C VAL A 45 -2.16 -3.56 0.55
N PHE A 46 -1.71 -2.69 -0.36
CA PHE A 46 -2.50 -1.52 -0.77
C PHE A 46 -3.79 -1.89 -1.51
N GLU A 47 -3.76 -2.93 -2.33
CA GLU A 47 -4.95 -3.43 -3.02
C GLU A 47 -5.95 -3.98 -2.00
N LYS A 48 -5.49 -4.80 -1.05
CA LYS A 48 -6.31 -5.34 0.03
C LYS A 48 -6.91 -4.24 0.90
N LEU A 49 -6.11 -3.26 1.31
CA LEU A 49 -6.56 -2.09 2.07
C LEU A 49 -7.61 -1.28 1.31
N ARG A 50 -7.48 -1.13 -0.02
CA ARG A 50 -8.50 -0.48 -0.85
C ARG A 50 -9.82 -1.25 -0.83
N HIS A 51 -9.78 -2.58 -0.93
CA HIS A 51 -10.98 -3.43 -0.82
C HIS A 51 -11.63 -3.33 0.56
N ILE A 52 -10.85 -3.41 1.63
CA ILE A 52 -11.36 -3.29 3.01
C ILE A 52 -11.98 -1.90 3.24
N GLN A 53 -11.28 -0.83 2.86
CA GLN A 53 -11.80 0.55 2.97
C GLN A 53 -13.11 0.71 2.19
N SER A 54 -13.19 0.16 0.97
CA SER A 54 -14.42 0.18 0.18
C SER A 54 -15.56 -0.57 0.88
N ALA A 55 -15.28 -1.76 1.43
CA ALA A 55 -16.27 -2.55 2.16
C ALA A 55 -16.79 -1.82 3.40
N PHE A 56 -15.92 -1.16 4.17
CA PHE A 56 -16.31 -0.35 5.32
C PHE A 56 -17.21 0.82 4.92
N ARG A 57 -16.94 1.47 3.79
CA ARG A 57 -17.80 2.55 3.27
C ARG A 57 -19.16 2.04 2.82
N ILE A 58 -19.19 0.99 2.00
CA ILE A 58 -20.44 0.44 1.45
C ILE A 58 -21.35 -0.03 2.58
N ALA A 59 -20.76 -0.65 3.62
CA ALA A 59 -21.49 -1.09 4.79
C ALA A 59 -21.71 -0.01 5.83
N LEU A 60 -21.35 1.25 5.55
CA LEU A 60 -21.57 2.40 6.42
C LEU A 60 -21.10 2.13 7.86
N VAL A 61 -19.89 1.57 7.99
CA VAL A 61 -19.23 1.35 9.29
C VAL A 61 -18.74 2.69 9.85
N PRO A 62 -19.06 3.06 11.10
CA PRO A 62 -18.55 4.27 11.71
C PRO A 62 -17.02 4.37 11.64
N TYR A 63 -16.49 5.50 11.19
CA TYR A 63 -15.05 5.65 10.89
C TYR A 63 -14.15 5.35 12.10
N HIS A 64 -14.58 5.71 13.31
CA HIS A 64 -13.83 5.42 14.54
C HIS A 64 -13.67 3.92 14.83
N LEU A 65 -14.49 3.04 14.22
CA LEU A 65 -14.40 1.58 14.36
C LEU A 65 -13.55 0.91 13.28
N TRP A 66 -13.10 1.65 12.25
CA TRP A 66 -12.38 1.05 11.12
C TRP A 66 -11.07 0.41 11.54
N ALA A 67 -10.34 1.02 12.48
CA ALA A 67 -9.07 0.50 12.95
C ALA A 67 -9.26 -0.80 13.75
N GLU A 68 -10.23 -0.81 14.67
CA GLU A 68 -10.59 -2.01 15.43
C GLU A 68 -10.96 -3.16 14.48
N ARG A 69 -11.81 -2.88 13.48
CA ARG A 69 -12.22 -3.92 12.52
C ARG A 69 -11.07 -4.41 11.65
N LEU A 70 -10.22 -3.51 11.17
CA LEU A 70 -9.04 -3.90 10.39
C LEU A 70 -8.09 -4.76 11.22
N SER A 71 -7.98 -4.54 12.53
CA SER A 71 -7.09 -5.32 13.40
C SER A 71 -7.40 -6.82 13.40
N HIS A 72 -8.66 -7.19 13.19
CA HIS A 72 -9.08 -8.59 13.10
C HIS A 72 -8.65 -9.27 11.79
N GLU A 73 -8.36 -8.48 10.76
CA GLU A 73 -7.91 -8.94 9.45
C GLU A 73 -6.38 -9.02 9.33
N LEU A 74 -5.66 -8.68 10.41
CA LEU A 74 -4.20 -8.77 10.49
C LEU A 74 -3.77 -10.16 11.00
N ASP A 75 -2.78 -10.73 10.32
CA ASP A 75 -2.22 -12.06 10.60
C ASP A 75 -0.74 -12.11 10.19
N GLU A 76 -0.05 -13.22 10.49
CA GLU A 76 1.34 -13.49 10.10
C GLU A 76 2.29 -12.27 10.33
N ASP A 77 2.80 -11.64 9.27
CA ASP A 77 3.74 -10.50 9.36
C ASP A 77 3.17 -9.30 10.13
N PHE A 78 1.84 -9.19 10.20
CA PHE A 78 1.13 -8.11 10.90
C PHE A 78 0.59 -8.53 12.27
N MET A 79 0.87 -9.74 12.74
CA MET A 79 0.38 -10.25 14.03
C MET A 79 0.81 -9.36 15.21
N GLY A 80 2.02 -8.80 15.15
CA GLY A 80 2.50 -7.86 16.17
C GLY A 80 1.62 -6.61 16.28
N ILE A 81 1.14 -6.08 15.15
CA ILE A 81 0.23 -4.93 15.12
C ILE A 81 -1.14 -5.31 15.68
N ARG A 82 -1.64 -6.50 15.37
CA ARG A 82 -2.89 -7.01 15.96
C ARG A 82 -2.83 -7.05 17.48
N VAL A 83 -1.78 -7.65 18.03
CA VAL A 83 -1.57 -7.73 19.49
C VAL A 83 -1.45 -6.33 20.10
N TRP A 84 -0.65 -5.46 19.48
CA TRP A 84 -0.50 -4.07 19.91
C TRP A 84 -1.83 -3.30 19.90
N SER A 85 -2.63 -3.44 18.85
CA SER A 85 -3.91 -2.73 18.68
C SER A 85 -4.94 -3.09 19.75
N ALA A 86 -4.96 -4.36 20.21
CA ALA A 86 -5.86 -4.83 21.25
C ALA A 86 -5.66 -4.09 22.59
N SER A 87 -4.47 -3.51 22.82
CA SER A 87 -4.16 -2.74 24.03
C SER A 87 -4.52 -1.25 23.96
N ARG A 88 -5.08 -0.75 22.84
CA ARG A 88 -5.34 0.68 22.61
C ARG A 88 -6.83 1.00 22.50
N HIS A 89 -7.35 1.75 23.47
CA HIS A 89 -8.79 2.04 23.57
C HIS A 89 -9.35 3.10 22.60
N ASN A 90 -8.53 3.75 21.78
CA ASN A 90 -8.97 4.77 20.80
C ASN A 90 -8.10 4.76 19.54
N LEU A 91 -7.76 3.56 19.06
CA LEU A 91 -6.91 3.44 17.87
C LEU A 91 -7.62 4.01 16.65
N THR A 92 -6.97 4.97 15.98
CA THR A 92 -7.52 5.59 14.78
C THR A 92 -7.13 4.84 13.51
N TRP A 93 -7.92 5.01 12.45
CA TRP A 93 -7.63 4.45 11.13
C TRP A 93 -6.22 4.83 10.63
N VAL A 94 -5.80 6.08 10.85
CA VAL A 94 -4.49 6.57 10.42
C VAL A 94 -3.36 5.92 11.23
N GLU A 95 -3.54 5.71 12.53
CA GLU A 95 -2.53 5.07 13.38
C GLU A 95 -2.28 3.61 12.98
N ILE A 96 -3.34 2.83 12.72
CA ILE A 96 -3.17 1.44 12.30
C ILE A 96 -2.58 1.33 10.88
N LEU A 97 -2.97 2.21 9.96
CA LEU A 97 -2.35 2.28 8.63
C LEU A 97 -0.87 2.63 8.71
N HIS A 98 -0.51 3.59 9.57
CA HIS A 98 0.89 3.94 9.80
C HIS A 98 1.68 2.74 10.32
N ALA A 99 1.15 2.00 11.29
CA ALA A 99 1.82 0.80 11.82
C ALA A 99 2.04 -0.26 10.72
N ILE A 100 1.01 -0.54 9.91
CA ILE A 100 1.10 -1.45 8.76
C ILE A 100 2.20 -0.98 7.79
N PHE A 101 2.25 0.31 7.47
CA PHE A 101 3.25 0.86 6.55
C PHE A 101 4.67 0.82 7.13
N VAL A 102 4.84 1.04 8.43
CA VAL A 102 6.14 0.81 9.09
C VAL A 102 6.57 -0.65 8.91
N THR A 103 5.70 -1.62 9.21
CA THR A 103 6.00 -3.05 8.99
C THR A 103 6.32 -3.36 7.53
N MET A 104 5.60 -2.78 6.58
CA MET A 104 5.94 -2.93 5.17
C MET A 104 7.28 -2.29 4.79
N THR A 105 7.68 -1.20 5.45
CA THR A 105 9.00 -0.60 5.26
C THR A 105 10.08 -1.55 5.75
N ASP A 106 9.90 -2.12 6.95
CA ASP A 106 10.85 -3.05 7.57
C ASP A 106 11.04 -4.33 6.73
N HIS A 107 9.98 -4.78 6.06
CA HIS A 107 10.03 -5.92 5.14
C HIS A 107 10.49 -5.56 3.72
N ASN A 108 10.96 -4.33 3.48
CA ASN A 108 11.31 -3.81 2.15
C ASN A 108 10.18 -3.93 1.11
N ALA A 109 8.93 -3.89 1.56
CA ALA A 109 7.72 -3.90 0.73
C ALA A 109 7.24 -2.49 0.37
N LEU A 110 7.54 -1.50 1.21
CA LEU A 110 7.54 -0.07 0.84
C LEU A 110 8.91 0.33 0.32
N ARG A 111 9.35 -0.31 -0.77
CA ARG A 111 10.43 0.30 -1.55
C ARG A 111 9.90 1.61 -2.08
N SER A 112 10.63 2.70 -1.81
CA SER A 112 10.33 3.98 -2.45
C SER A 112 10.16 3.74 -3.97
N PRO A 113 9.29 4.49 -4.67
CA PRO A 113 9.16 4.33 -6.11
C PRO A 113 10.52 4.34 -6.83
N LEU A 114 11.48 5.14 -6.34
CA LEU A 114 12.86 5.19 -6.80
C LEU A 114 13.61 3.87 -6.58
N THR A 115 13.53 3.30 -5.38
CA THR A 115 14.14 2.00 -5.07
C THR A 115 13.52 0.89 -5.91
N THR A 116 12.19 0.87 -6.04
CA THR A 116 11.46 -0.07 -6.90
C THR A 116 11.96 0.03 -8.33
N PHE A 117 12.00 1.25 -8.87
CA PHE A 117 12.49 1.54 -10.21
C PHE A 117 13.94 1.09 -10.43
N SER A 118 14.84 1.42 -9.49
CA SER A 118 16.26 1.04 -9.56
C SER A 118 16.49 -0.48 -9.53
N SER A 119 15.54 -1.23 -8.98
CA SER A 119 15.62 -2.69 -8.85
C SER A 119 14.95 -3.47 -9.98
N VAL A 120 14.42 -2.78 -11.00
CA VAL A 120 13.76 -3.44 -12.14
C VAL A 120 14.80 -4.15 -13.00
N ALA A 121 14.81 -5.47 -12.95
CA ALA A 121 15.59 -6.35 -13.83
C ALA A 121 14.69 -7.38 -14.52
N PRO A 122 15.07 -7.94 -15.68
CA PRO A 122 14.31 -9.01 -16.34
C PRO A 122 14.12 -10.23 -15.44
N ILE A 123 12.91 -10.78 -15.46
CA ILE A 123 12.60 -12.05 -14.78
C ILE A 123 12.99 -13.21 -15.72
N LYS A 124 13.37 -14.37 -15.15
CA LYS A 124 13.73 -15.56 -15.95
C LYS A 124 12.61 -15.91 -16.92
N MET A 125 12.95 -16.07 -18.21
CA MET A 125 12.01 -16.34 -19.33
C MET A 125 10.99 -15.23 -19.61
N GLU A 126 11.13 -14.03 -19.03
CA GLU A 126 10.31 -12.87 -19.37
C GLU A 126 10.66 -12.36 -20.78
N SER A 127 9.65 -12.07 -21.60
CA SER A 127 9.89 -11.45 -22.91
C SER A 127 10.26 -9.97 -22.76
N VAL A 128 11.04 -9.44 -23.71
CA VAL A 128 11.45 -8.03 -23.73
C VAL A 128 10.25 -7.08 -23.67
N ILE A 129 9.13 -7.43 -24.32
CA ILE A 129 7.90 -6.64 -24.32
C ILE A 129 7.26 -6.59 -22.92
N VAL A 130 7.25 -7.72 -22.21
CA VAL A 130 6.69 -7.78 -20.84
C VAL A 130 7.59 -7.01 -19.87
N PHE A 131 8.91 -7.19 -19.98
CA PHE A 131 9.90 -6.44 -19.20
C PHE A 131 9.76 -4.93 -19.40
N THR A 132 9.74 -4.45 -20.65
CA THR A 132 9.63 -3.01 -20.97
C THR A 132 8.33 -2.40 -20.47
N LYS A 133 7.21 -3.13 -20.52
CA LYS A 133 5.93 -2.68 -19.92
C LYS A 133 6.05 -2.51 -18.40
N ARG A 134 6.69 -3.46 -17.72
CA ARG A 134 6.90 -3.41 -16.26
C ARG A 134 7.86 -2.28 -15.87
N PHE A 135 8.95 -2.12 -16.61
CA PHE A 135 9.90 -1.02 -16.43
C PHE A 135 9.24 0.35 -16.63
N ARG A 136 8.47 0.52 -17.71
CA ARG A 136 7.70 1.74 -17.97
C ARG A 136 6.68 2.01 -16.85
N ARG A 137 5.99 0.98 -16.36
CA ARG A 137 5.05 1.12 -15.23
C ARG A 137 5.77 1.62 -13.98
N ALA A 138 6.93 1.06 -13.65
CA ALA A 138 7.74 1.50 -12.52
C ALA A 138 8.21 2.97 -12.67
N PHE A 139 8.58 3.40 -13.87
CA PHE A 139 8.94 4.80 -14.14
C PHE A 139 7.78 5.76 -13.84
N TYR A 140 6.55 5.42 -14.25
CA TYR A 140 5.39 6.28 -14.00
C TYR A 140 4.92 6.29 -12.54
N MET A 141 5.43 5.38 -11.70
CA MET A 141 5.19 5.42 -10.25
C MET A 141 6.11 6.41 -9.52
N LEU A 142 7.16 6.91 -10.19
CA LEU A 142 8.05 7.94 -9.64
C LEU A 142 7.34 9.30 -9.50
N SER A 143 7.77 10.09 -8.51
CA SER A 143 7.31 11.47 -8.36
C SER A 143 7.68 12.31 -9.58
N ALA A 144 7.01 13.45 -9.79
CA ALA A 144 7.37 14.36 -10.89
C ALA A 144 8.82 14.86 -10.78
N ASN A 145 9.32 15.07 -9.56
CA ASN A 145 10.70 15.50 -9.33
C ASN A 145 11.70 14.39 -9.67
N ASP A 146 11.42 13.15 -9.26
CA ASP A 146 12.30 12.01 -9.54
C ASP A 146 12.38 11.71 -11.03
N ARG A 147 11.26 11.77 -11.76
CA ARG A 147 11.24 11.53 -13.22
C ARG A 147 12.10 12.52 -14.01
N ASN A 148 12.25 13.74 -13.50
CA ASN A 148 13.06 14.79 -14.11
C ASN A 148 14.48 14.84 -13.52
N SER A 149 14.81 13.94 -12.58
CA SER A 149 16.12 13.91 -11.95
C SER A 149 17.17 13.33 -12.91
N PRO A 150 18.37 13.93 -12.99
CA PRO A 150 19.50 13.36 -13.72
C PRO A 150 19.82 11.92 -13.29
N SER A 151 19.62 11.59 -12.00
CA SER A 151 19.88 10.26 -11.45
C SER A 151 18.99 9.19 -12.09
N VAL A 152 17.71 9.50 -12.33
CA VAL A 152 16.76 8.56 -12.97
C VAL A 152 17.09 8.39 -14.44
N THR A 153 17.51 9.45 -15.14
CA THR A 153 17.99 9.37 -16.52
C THR A 153 19.18 8.41 -16.63
N THR A 154 20.16 8.51 -15.74
CA THR A 154 21.30 7.59 -15.70
C THR A 154 20.85 6.15 -15.46
N MET A 155 19.94 5.92 -14.49
CA MET A 155 19.38 4.58 -14.24
C MET A 155 18.67 4.00 -15.47
N ILE A 156 17.92 4.80 -16.22
CA ILE A 156 17.26 4.37 -17.47
C ILE A 156 18.31 3.89 -18.47
N THR A 157 19.35 4.70 -18.72
CA THR A 157 20.42 4.33 -19.65
C THR A 157 21.10 3.04 -19.22
N ASP A 158 21.36 2.88 -17.93
CA ASP A 158 22.06 1.72 -17.38
C ASP A 158 21.21 0.44 -17.50
N ILE A 159 19.92 0.50 -17.14
CA ILE A 159 18.98 -0.63 -17.26
C ILE A 159 18.76 -1.01 -18.74
N CYS A 160 18.55 -0.01 -19.60
CA CYS A 160 18.36 -0.26 -21.04
C CYS A 160 19.60 -0.87 -21.68
N SER A 161 20.79 -0.36 -21.38
CA SER A 161 22.04 -0.86 -21.96
C SER A 161 22.41 -2.28 -21.51
N LYS A 162 21.99 -2.67 -20.30
CA LYS A 162 22.23 -4.01 -19.73
C LYS A 162 21.22 -5.06 -20.20
N HIS A 163 19.98 -4.66 -20.47
CA HIS A 163 18.87 -5.61 -20.59
C HIS A 163 18.09 -5.54 -21.90
N LEU A 164 18.25 -4.48 -22.70
CA LEU A 164 17.63 -4.40 -24.02
C LEU A 164 18.64 -4.78 -25.10
N PRO A 165 18.18 -5.40 -26.22
CA PRO A 165 19.04 -5.65 -27.36
C PRO A 165 19.63 -4.33 -27.85
N ARG A 166 20.94 -4.31 -28.10
CA ARG A 166 21.56 -3.20 -28.83
C ARG A 166 21.06 -3.28 -30.28
N ILE A 167 20.43 -2.20 -30.73
CA ILE A 167 20.04 -2.00 -32.13
C ILE A 167 21.28 -1.59 -32.90
#